data_AF-A0A7W1NP45-F1
#
_entry.id   AF-A0A7W1NP45-F1
#
_cell.length_a   1.000
_cell.length_b   1.000
_cell.length_c   1.000
_cell.angle_alpha   90.00
_cell.angle_beta   90.00
_cell.angle_gamma   90.00
#
_symmetry.space_group_name_H-M   'P 1'
#
loop_
_entity.id
_entity.type
_entity.pdbx_description
1 polymer ?
#
loop_
_entity_poly.entity_id
_entity_poly.type
_entity_poly.pdbx_seq_one_letter_code
_entity_poly.pdbx_strand_id
1 'polypeptide(L)'
;MNPEQELRDKRDAKAKPHLDQYAPVWIITEKIILTDEAIQFNVMFEHPEYGWVNRRYRYDGFNDVLYHKGQTLMNESEVLPNQEKDPYISVTVADIPNSYGG
;
A
#
# COMPACT_ATOMS: atom_id res chain seq x y z
N MET A 1 -15.96 14.70 13.74
CA MET A 1 -15.11 14.07 12.71
C MET A 1 -13.87 13.51 13.38
N ASN A 2 -13.40 12.33 12.96
CA ASN A 2 -12.19 11.71 13.54
C ASN A 2 -10.97 12.16 12.71
N PRO A 3 -10.06 13.00 13.24
CA PRO A 3 -8.94 13.55 12.47
C PRO A 3 -7.99 12.47 11.93
N GLU A 4 -7.89 11.33 12.60
CA GLU A 4 -7.11 10.19 12.10
C GLU A 4 -7.71 9.61 10.81
N GLN A 5 -9.04 9.53 10.75
CA GLN A 5 -9.72 8.97 9.58
C GLN A 5 -9.58 9.91 8.38
N GLU A 6 -9.76 11.23 8.59
CA GLU A 6 -9.56 12.22 7.53
C GLU A 6 -8.14 12.16 6.96
N LEU A 7 -7.14 11.98 7.82
CA LEU A 7 -5.76 11.86 7.39
C LEU A 7 -5.48 10.54 6.63
N ARG A 8 -6.12 9.44 7.03
CA ARG A 8 -6.08 8.17 6.28
C ARG A 8 -6.73 8.31 4.91
N ASP A 9 -7.87 8.99 4.82
CA ASP A 9 -8.58 9.20 3.56
C ASP A 9 -7.73 10.03 2.59
N LYS A 10 -7.09 11.09 3.09
CA LYS A 10 -6.12 11.90 2.34
C LYS A 10 -4.92 11.09 1.85
N ARG A 11 -4.31 10.28 2.74
CA ARG A 11 -3.23 9.36 2.37
C ARG A 11 -3.70 8.42 1.26
N ASP A 12 -4.87 7.81 1.42
CA ASP A 12 -5.41 6.83 0.48
C ASP A 12 -5.60 7.42 -0.92
N ALA A 13 -6.10 8.65 -1.01
CA ALA A 13 -6.26 9.37 -2.27
C ALA A 13 -4.93 9.56 -3.03
N LYS A 14 -3.79 9.63 -2.32
CA LYS A 14 -2.45 9.72 -2.93
C LYS A 14 -1.77 8.38 -3.13
N ALA A 15 -1.82 7.52 -2.11
CA ALA A 15 -1.05 6.29 -2.06
C ALA A 15 -1.64 5.23 -2.98
N LYS A 16 -2.98 5.09 -3.05
CA LYS A 16 -3.60 4.03 -3.84
C LYS A 16 -3.27 4.14 -5.34
N PRO A 17 -3.47 5.28 -6.03
CA PRO A 17 -3.13 5.37 -7.44
C PRO A 17 -1.65 5.13 -7.74
N HIS A 18 -0.75 5.53 -6.82
CA HIS A 18 0.69 5.31 -6.99
C HIS A 18 1.07 3.82 -6.84
N LEU A 19 0.42 3.12 -5.90
CA LEU A 19 0.73 1.74 -5.53
C LEU A 19 -0.06 0.70 -6.33
N ASP A 20 -1.11 1.11 -7.05
CA ASP A 20 -2.01 0.22 -7.81
C ASP A 20 -1.25 -0.68 -8.81
N GLN A 21 -0.20 -0.14 -9.43
CA GLN A 21 0.69 -0.88 -10.34
C GLN A 21 1.40 -2.08 -9.69
N TYR A 22 1.41 -2.14 -8.36
CA TYR A 22 2.01 -3.23 -7.57
C TYR A 22 0.96 -4.11 -6.90
N ALA A 23 -0.33 -3.97 -7.25
CA ALA A 23 -1.39 -4.78 -6.67
C ALA A 23 -1.11 -6.29 -6.88
N PRO A 24 -1.32 -7.14 -5.85
CA PRO A 24 -1.89 -6.79 -4.55
C PRO A 24 -0.89 -6.12 -3.58
N VAL A 25 -1.38 -5.16 -2.78
CA VAL A 25 -0.58 -4.41 -1.80
C VAL A 25 -1.18 -4.53 -0.41
N TRP A 26 -0.36 -4.72 0.62
CA TRP A 26 -0.77 -4.75 2.03
C TRP A 26 -0.12 -3.62 2.82
N ILE A 27 -0.85 -2.99 3.74
CA ILE A 27 -0.23 -2.15 4.78
C ILE A 27 0.15 -3.07 5.94
N ILE A 28 1.45 -3.18 6.22
CA ILE A 28 1.96 -4.07 7.27
C ILE A 28 2.25 -3.33 8.58
N THR A 29 2.58 -2.04 8.51
CA THR A 29 2.69 -1.16 9.68
C THR A 29 2.16 0.22 9.37
N GLU A 30 1.54 0.85 10.36
CA GLU A 30 1.03 2.22 10.28
C GLU A 30 1.33 2.95 11.59
N LYS A 31 1.79 4.19 11.48
CA LYS A 31 1.95 5.13 12.59
C LYS A 31 1.41 6.49 12.17
N ILE A 32 0.38 6.95 12.86
CA ILE A 32 -0.17 8.29 12.72
C ILE A 32 0.62 9.26 13.61
N ILE A 33 1.00 10.40 13.05
CA ILE A 33 1.76 11.47 13.71
C ILE A 33 0.91 12.74 13.58
N LEU A 34 -0.08 12.89 14.46
CA LEU A 34 -1.06 13.99 14.39
C LEU A 34 -0.43 15.37 14.54
N THR A 35 0.67 15.51 15.30
CA THR A 35 1.39 16.78 15.47
C THR A 35 1.95 17.33 14.17
N ASP A 36 2.28 16.45 13.23
CA ASP A 36 2.88 16.79 11.94
C ASP A 36 1.87 16.61 10.79
N GLU A 37 0.60 16.33 11.09
CA GLU A 37 -0.42 15.90 10.13
C GLU A 37 0.11 14.81 9.16
N ALA A 38 0.84 13.83 9.69
CA ALA A 38 1.56 12.85 8.86
C ALA A 38 1.20 11.40 9.18
N ILE A 39 1.31 10.52 8.18
CA ILE A 39 1.22 9.06 8.37
C ILE A 39 2.50 8.44 7.84
N GLN A 40 3.22 7.73 8.71
CA GLN A 40 4.30 6.84 8.29
C GLN A 40 3.76 5.41 8.22
N PHE A 41 3.99 4.73 7.11
CA PHE A 41 3.49 3.38 6.91
C PHE A 41 4.42 2.58 6.03
N ASN A 42 4.40 1.27 6.22
CA ASN A 42 5.10 0.33 5.36
C ASN A 42 4.08 -0.49 4.59
N VAL A 43 4.36 -0.67 3.29
CA VAL A 43 3.60 -1.54 2.42
C VAL A 43 4.42 -2.75 2.00
N MET A 44 3.73 -3.86 1.83
CA MET A 44 4.27 -5.10 1.26
C MET A 44 3.60 -5.35 -0.09
N PHE A 45 4.39 -5.70 -1.10
CA PHE A 45 3.93 -6.12 -2.42
C PHE A 45 5.05 -6.87 -3.15
N GLU A 46 4.71 -7.53 -4.25
CA GLU A 46 5.68 -8.21 -5.11
C GLU A 46 6.21 -7.25 -6.18
N HIS A 47 7.51 -6.95 -6.14
CA HIS A 47 8.17 -6.11 -7.14
C HIS A 47 8.64 -6.97 -8.33
N PRO A 48 8.40 -6.54 -9.59
CA PRO A 48 8.72 -7.35 -10.77
C PRO A 48 10.18 -7.81 -10.87
N GLU A 49 11.12 -6.95 -10.43
CA GLU A 49 12.57 -7.23 -10.52
C GLU A 49 13.17 -7.84 -9.24
N TYR A 50 12.52 -7.65 -8.09
CA TYR A 50 13.15 -7.90 -6.78
C TYR A 50 12.40 -8.94 -5.93
N GLY A 51 11.20 -9.35 -6.35
CA GLY A 51 10.31 -10.18 -5.55
C GLY A 51 9.65 -9.39 -4.41
N TRP A 52 9.34 -10.05 -3.31
CA TRP A 52 8.64 -9.42 -2.18
C TRP A 52 9.47 -8.32 -1.52
N VAL A 53 8.86 -7.14 -1.39
CA VAL A 53 9.50 -5.98 -0.76
C VAL A 53 8.66 -5.38 0.34
N ASN A 54 9.35 -4.85 1.35
CA ASN A 54 8.81 -3.95 2.36
C ASN A 54 9.23 -2.52 2.00
N ARG A 55 8.29 -1.68 1.58
CA ARG A 55 8.56 -0.30 1.19
C ARG A 55 7.96 0.68 2.20
N ARG A 56 8.80 1.59 2.72
CA ARG A 56 8.39 2.62 3.69
C ARG A 56 8.01 3.91 2.99
N TYR A 57 6.89 4.48 3.39
CA TYR A 57 6.41 5.79 2.98
C TYR A 57 6.13 6.71 4.18
N ARG A 58 6.22 8.01 3.94
CA ARG A 58 5.64 9.05 4.80
C ARG A 58 4.71 9.91 3.96
N TYR A 59 3.43 9.91 4.29
CA TYR A 59 2.48 10.89 3.79
C TYR A 59 2.49 12.12 4.71
N ASP A 60 2.63 13.29 4.12
CA ASP A 60 2.52 14.61 4.76
C ASP A 60 1.18 15.22 4.33
N GLY A 61 0.24 15.28 5.26
CA GLY A 61 -1.13 15.75 5.01
C GLY A 61 -1.27 17.27 4.97
N PHE A 62 -0.27 18.02 5.44
CA PHE A 62 -0.23 19.47 5.32
C PHE A 62 0.17 19.87 3.89
N ASN A 63 1.23 19.25 3.36
CA ASN A 63 1.73 19.53 2.01
C ASN A 63 1.07 18.65 0.92
N ASP A 64 0.29 17.64 1.32
CA ASP A 64 -0.30 16.63 0.42
C ASP A 64 0.74 15.88 -0.43
N VAL A 65 1.85 15.46 0.21
CA VAL A 65 2.99 14.80 -0.45
C VAL A 65 3.22 13.39 0.11
N LEU A 66 3.44 12.43 -0.79
CA LEU A 66 3.85 11.06 -0.46
C LEU A 66 5.36 10.89 -0.69
N TYR A 67 6.12 10.73 0.38
CA TYR A 67 7.57 10.52 0.32
C TYR A 67 7.93 9.04 0.41
N HIS A 68 8.70 8.55 -0.56
CA HIS A 68 9.41 7.26 -0.43
C HIS A 68 10.58 7.40 0.54
N LYS A 69 10.68 6.51 1.53
CA LYS A 69 11.72 6.56 2.59
C LYS A 69 12.65 5.35 2.59
N GLY A 70 12.55 4.48 1.58
CA GLY A 70 13.40 3.31 1.40
C GLY A 70 12.61 2.00 1.33
N GLN A 71 13.31 0.92 0.97
CA GLN A 71 12.75 -0.42 0.88
C GLN A 71 13.76 -1.48 1.31
N THR A 72 13.26 -2.65 1.72
CA THR A 72 14.06 -3.86 1.98
C THR A 72 13.41 -5.06 1.29
N LEU A 73 14.20 -6.07 0.95
CA LEU A 73 13.67 -7.37 0.51
C LEU A 73 13.01 -8.07 1.69
N MET A 74 11.97 -8.85 1.41
CA MET A 74 11.32 -9.73 2.38
C MET A 74 11.49 -11.17 1.94
N ASN A 75 11.68 -12.08 2.89
CA ASN A 75 11.61 -13.51 2.62
C ASN A 75 10.17 -14.01 2.73
N GLU A 76 9.90 -15.20 2.21
CA GLU A 76 8.57 -15.80 2.20
C GLU A 76 7.98 -15.98 3.61
N SER A 77 8.81 -16.34 4.60
CA SER A 77 8.35 -16.53 5.99
C SER A 77 7.84 -15.23 6.64
N GLU A 78 8.28 -14.07 6.18
CA GLU A 78 7.78 -12.76 6.61
C GLU A 78 6.53 -12.32 5.84
N VAL A 79 6.32 -12.84 4.63
CA VAL A 79 5.22 -12.46 3.73
C VAL A 79 3.94 -13.19 4.11
N LEU A 80 4.01 -14.51 4.34
CA LEU A 80 2.84 -15.36 4.56
C LEU A 80 1.86 -14.82 5.63
N PRO A 81 2.31 -14.39 6.82
CA PRO A 81 1.39 -13.90 7.86
C PRO A 81 0.65 -12.61 7.48
N ASN A 82 1.18 -11.83 6.53
CA ASN A 82 0.55 -10.60 6.07
C ASN A 82 -0.52 -10.87 5.01
N GLN A 83 -0.38 -11.95 4.22
CA GLN A 83 -1.33 -12.34 3.19
C GLN A 83 -2.63 -12.94 3.76
N GLU A 84 -2.64 -13.35 5.03
CA GLU A 84 -3.86 -13.76 5.73
C GLU A 84 -4.83 -12.59 6.00
N LYS A 85 -4.35 -11.35 5.88
CA LYS A 85 -5.16 -10.13 6.03
C LYS A 85 -5.63 -9.65 4.66
N ASP A 86 -6.74 -8.92 4.67
CA ASP A 86 -7.23 -8.25 3.47
C ASP A 86 -6.17 -7.28 2.91
N PRO A 87 -5.92 -7.31 1.60
CA PRO A 87 -5.00 -6.39 0.97
C PRO A 87 -5.56 -4.97 1.02
N TYR A 88 -4.67 -4.02 1.23
CA TYR A 88 -4.95 -2.59 1.12
C TYR A 88 -5.37 -2.19 -0.30
N ILE A 89 -4.78 -2.84 -1.32
CA ILE A 89 -5.18 -2.74 -2.72
C ILE A 89 -5.27 -4.18 -3.26
N SER A 90 -6.46 -4.58 -3.70
CA SER A 90 -6.70 -5.89 -4.32
C SER A 90 -6.34 -5.86 -5.81
N VAL A 91 -6.01 -7.02 -6.39
CA VAL A 91 -5.92 -7.14 -7.84
C VAL A 91 -7.29 -6.90 -8.46
N THR A 92 -7.40 -5.91 -9.34
CA THR A 92 -8.56 -5.78 -10.21
C THR A 92 -8.43 -6.84 -11.30
N VAL A 93 -9.00 -8.03 -11.07
CA VAL A 93 -9.25 -8.95 -12.18
C VAL A 93 -10.34 -8.29 -13.01
N ALA A 94 -9.96 -7.68 -14.13
CA ALA A 94 -10.94 -7.35 -15.15
C ALA A 94 -11.49 -8.70 -15.64
N ASP A 95 -12.72 -9.04 -15.25
CA ASP A 95 -13.48 -10.09 -15.92
C ASP A 95 -13.42 -9.76 -17.42
N ILE A 96 -12.68 -10.55 -18.20
CA ILE A 96 -12.83 -10.57 -19.65
C ILE A 96 -13.97 -11.56 -19.90
N PRO A 97 -15.21 -11.12 -20.17
CA PRO A 97 -16.27 -12.05 -20.50
C PRO A 97 -16.00 -12.57 -21.92
N ASN A 98 -16.04 -13.90 -22.08
CA ASN A 98 -15.96 -14.63 -23.36
C ASN A 98 -14.60 -14.73 -24.07
N SER A 99 -13.79 -15.72 -23.67
CA SER A 99 -13.02 -16.50 -24.64
C SER A 99 -13.28 -18.01 -24.48
N TYR A 100 -14.54 -18.40 -24.56
CA TYR A 100 -14.92 -19.75 -24.99
C TYR A 100 -15.62 -19.61 -26.34
N GLY A 101 -14.88 -19.90 -27.40
CA GLY A 101 -15.33 -19.80 -28.78
C GLY A 101 -14.24 -20.28 -29.73
N GLY A 102 -14.04 -21.60 -29.76
CA GLY A 102 -13.20 -22.33 -30.70
C GLY A 102 -13.60 -23.80 -30.69
#